data_AF-A0A7V7BXH3-F1
#
_entry.id   AF-A0A7V7BXH3-F1
#
_cell.length_a   1.000
_cell.length_b   1.000
_cell.length_c   1.000
_cell.angle_alpha   90.00
_cell.angle_beta   90.00
_cell.angle_gamma   90.00
#
_symmetry.space_group_name_H-M   'P 1'
#
loop_
_entity.id
_entity.type
_entity.pdbx_description
1 polymer ?
#
loop_
_entity_poly.entity_id
_entity_poly.type
_entity_poly.pdbx_seq_one_letter_code
_entity_poly.pdbx_strand_id
1 'polypeptide(L)'
;KDYPMRAIGAEQRDARITKLISDIRASCGVETIGKGFDLRGAIRCLQEGNILGVLLDQDAKDKGIIASFLGQPASTPYGPVKLAMKMRSPIVPLFIVRRKDNIHHDLYFLPSLEESVKDFYDRPLEENVRLCNDILSDWISRHPEQWLWLYPRWASTLGDR
;
A
#
# COMPACT_ATOMS: atom_id res chain seq x y z
N LYS A 1 9.76 -3.96 19.31
CA LYS A 1 10.23 -2.58 19.57
C LYS A 1 11.42 -2.22 18.67
N ASP A 2 11.90 -3.15 17.84
CA ASP A 2 13.17 -3.04 17.12
C ASP A 2 13.03 -2.69 15.63
N TYR A 3 11.80 -2.42 15.17
CA TYR A 3 11.52 -2.03 13.79
C TYR A 3 10.65 -0.76 13.78
N PRO A 4 11.25 0.44 13.81
CA PRO A 4 10.50 1.68 13.74
C PRO A 4 9.76 1.75 12.40
N MET A 5 8.49 2.17 12.44
CA MET A 5 7.62 2.21 11.27
C MET A 5 7.03 3.60 11.07
N ARG A 6 7.04 4.04 9.81
CA ARG A 6 6.27 5.19 9.35
C ARG A 6 5.21 4.75 8.36
N ALA A 7 4.03 5.34 8.40
CA ALA A 7 2.95 5.05 7.46
C ALA A 7 2.57 6.29 6.65
N ILE A 8 2.35 6.13 5.35
CA ILE A 8 1.84 7.20 4.51
C ILE A 8 0.33 7.32 4.74
N GLY A 9 -0.14 8.54 5.06
CA GLY A 9 -1.55 8.80 5.27
C GLY A 9 -1.97 10.17 4.73
N ALA A 10 -3.05 10.19 3.96
CA ALA A 10 -3.67 11.45 3.56
C ALA A 10 -4.34 12.13 4.76
N GLU A 11 -4.29 13.46 4.79
CA GLU A 11 -5.08 14.25 5.72
C GLU A 11 -6.57 14.04 5.41
N GLN A 12 -7.36 13.88 6.46
CA GLN A 12 -8.81 13.79 6.36
C GLN A 12 -9.41 15.21 6.27
N ARG A 13 -10.64 15.30 5.74
CA ARG A 13 -11.36 16.57 5.59
C ARG A 13 -11.49 17.35 6.91
N ASP A 14 -11.62 16.61 8.02
CA ASP A 14 -11.66 17.17 9.37
C ASP A 14 -10.33 16.92 10.09
N ALA A 15 -9.68 18.00 10.52
CA ALA A 15 -8.41 17.96 11.24
C ALA A 15 -8.47 17.15 12.55
N ARG A 16 -9.64 17.10 13.21
CA ARG A 16 -9.84 16.32 14.44
C ARG A 16 -9.75 14.82 14.16
N ILE A 17 -10.27 14.39 13.01
CA ILE A 17 -10.18 12.98 12.57
C ILE A 17 -8.75 12.64 12.16
N THR A 18 -8.08 13.53 11.44
CA THR A 18 -6.64 13.38 11.12
C THR A 18 -5.81 13.21 12.40
N LYS A 19 -6.07 14.05 13.41
CA LYS A 19 -5.40 13.95 14.71
C LYS A 19 -5.71 12.63 15.41
N LEU A 20 -6.98 12.23 15.49
CA LEU A 20 -7.39 10.97 16.12
C LEU A 20 -6.67 9.77 15.49
N ILE A 21 -6.63 9.68 14.16
CA ILE A 21 -5.93 8.60 13.45
C ILE A 21 -4.43 8.63 13.74
N SER A 22 -3.83 9.82 13.77
CA SER A 22 -2.40 9.98 14.05
C SER A 22 -2.05 9.57 15.49
N ASP A 23 -2.89 9.94 16.46
CA ASP A 23 -2.72 9.57 17.88
C ASP A 23 -2.85 8.05 18.08
N ILE A 24 -3.82 7.41 17.41
CA ILE A 24 -4.00 5.95 17.44
C ILE A 24 -2.79 5.23 16.82
N ARG A 25 -2.23 5.75 15.73
CA ARG A 25 -1.01 5.18 15.13
C ARG A 25 0.20 5.35 16.05
N ALA A 26 0.34 6.54 16.64
CA ALA A 26 1.44 6.85 17.54
C ALA A 26 1.41 5.98 18.81
N SER A 27 0.22 5.67 19.35
CA SER A 27 0.11 4.76 20.50
C SER A 27 0.55 3.32 20.19
N CYS A 28 0.52 2.93 18.91
CA CYS A 28 1.08 1.68 18.39
C CYS A 28 2.55 1.81 17.93
N GLY A 29 3.21 2.95 18.15
CA GLY A 29 4.60 3.19 17.74
C GLY A 29 4.79 3.49 16.26
N VAL A 30 3.73 3.92 15.56
CA VAL A 30 3.75 4.24 14.12
C VAL A 30 3.67 5.75 13.91
N GLU A 31 4.67 6.32 13.26
CA GLU A 31 4.67 7.73 12.88
C GLU A 31 3.93 7.91 11.54
N THR A 32 3.06 8.93 11.42
CA THR A 32 2.36 9.20 10.15
C THR A 32 3.15 10.23 9.34
N ILE A 33 3.45 9.90 8.09
CA ILE A 33 3.98 10.85 7.10
C ILE A 33 2.77 11.52 6.43
N GLY A 34 2.51 12.77 6.81
CA GLY A 34 1.36 13.57 6.37
C GLY A 34 1.70 14.60 5.29
N LYS A 35 0.67 14.99 4.51
CA LYS A 35 0.66 15.81 3.28
C LYS A 35 1.08 15.03 2.03
N GLY A 36 0.30 15.22 0.95
CA GLY A 36 0.34 14.41 -0.29
C GLY A 36 1.73 13.92 -0.65
N PHE A 37 1.90 12.60 -0.65
CA PHE A 37 3.19 11.88 -0.72
C PHE A 37 4.39 12.77 -0.36
N ASP A 38 4.62 13.02 0.94
CA ASP A 38 5.88 13.59 1.41
C ASP A 38 7.02 12.60 1.09
N LEU A 39 7.50 12.73 -0.14
CA LEU A 39 8.57 11.94 -0.73
C LEU A 39 9.85 12.07 0.11
N ARG A 40 10.08 13.23 0.74
CA ARG A 40 11.25 13.42 1.59
C ARG A 40 11.14 12.60 2.87
N GLY A 41 9.98 12.63 3.52
CA GLY A 41 9.71 11.79 4.69
C GLY A 41 9.83 10.29 4.39
N ALA A 42 9.30 9.85 3.24
CA ALA A 42 9.41 8.46 2.78
C ALA A 42 10.86 8.05 2.47
N ILE A 43 11.62 8.88 1.75
CA ILE A 43 13.05 8.64 1.47
C ILE A 43 13.83 8.55 2.79
N ARG A 44 13.63 9.52 3.69
CA ARG A 44 14.31 9.55 4.99
C ARG A 44 14.02 8.30 5.80
N CYS A 45 12.75 7.85 5.83
CA CYS A 45 12.36 6.60 6.49
C CYS A 45 13.20 5.42 5.99
N LEU A 46 13.29 5.23 4.68
CA LEU A 46 14.02 4.11 4.10
C LEU A 46 15.55 4.24 4.29
N GLN A 47 16.10 5.46 4.21
CA GLN A 47 17.53 5.72 4.48
C GLN A 47 17.93 5.44 5.92
N GLU A 48 17.02 5.68 6.87
CA GLU A 48 17.21 5.34 8.29
C GLU A 48 17.09 3.84 8.58
N GLY A 49 16.76 3.02 7.58
CA GLY A 49 16.50 1.58 7.75
C GLY A 49 15.14 1.26 8.39
N ASN A 50 14.23 2.24 8.42
CA ASN A 50 12.91 2.10 9.02
C ASN A 50 11.89 1.53 8.01
N ILE A 51 10.83 0.90 8.54
CA ILE A 51 9.74 0.35 7.73
C ILE A 51 8.82 1.47 7.23
N LEU A 52 8.53 1.49 5.93
CA LEU A 52 7.54 2.37 5.34
C LEU A 52 6.26 1.59 4.99
N GLY A 53 5.19 1.79 5.76
CA GLY A 53 3.86 1.23 5.49
C GLY A 53 3.12 2.02 4.42
N VAL A 54 2.64 1.33 3.38
CA VAL A 54 1.93 1.94 2.25
C VAL A 54 0.73 1.09 1.84
N LEU A 55 -0.40 1.74 1.58
CA LEU A 55 -1.55 1.15 0.90
C LEU A 55 -1.42 1.38 -0.61
N LEU A 56 -1.59 0.33 -1.41
CA LEU A 56 -1.43 0.38 -2.87
C LEU A 56 -2.76 0.17 -3.62
N ASP A 57 -3.83 -0.13 -2.90
CA ASP A 57 -5.16 -0.46 -3.42
C ASP A 57 -6.10 0.76 -3.50
N GLN A 58 -5.56 1.98 -3.54
CA GLN A 58 -6.33 3.22 -3.69
C GLN A 58 -6.30 3.75 -5.12
N ASP A 59 -7.36 4.45 -5.54
CA ASP A 59 -7.42 5.08 -6.85
C ASP A 59 -6.47 6.29 -6.91
N ALA A 60 -5.43 6.17 -7.74
CA ALA A 60 -4.43 7.21 -7.95
C ALA A 60 -4.85 8.29 -8.95
N LYS A 61 -6.07 8.21 -9.51
CA LYS A 61 -6.63 9.17 -10.47
C LYS A 61 -5.73 9.33 -11.70
N ASP A 62 -5.47 10.56 -12.11
CA ASP A 62 -4.60 10.94 -13.23
C ASP A 62 -3.10 10.70 -12.96
N LYS A 63 -2.72 10.34 -11.73
CA LYS A 63 -1.33 10.17 -11.30
C LYS A 63 -0.89 8.72 -11.15
N GLY A 64 -1.75 7.76 -11.44
CA GLY A 64 -1.43 6.33 -11.36
C GLY A 64 -0.90 5.75 -12.67
N ILE A 65 -0.36 4.54 -12.57
CA ILE A 65 -0.16 3.66 -13.72
C ILE A 65 -1.44 2.83 -13.88
N ILE A 66 -1.97 2.77 -15.10
CA ILE A 66 -3.11 1.89 -15.40
C ILE A 66 -2.58 0.46 -15.51
N ALA A 67 -3.01 -0.40 -14.59
CA ALA A 67 -2.69 -1.81 -14.57
C ALA A 67 -3.96 -2.62 -14.24
N SER A 68 -3.96 -3.91 -14.62
CA SER A 68 -5.05 -4.82 -14.22
C SER A 68 -5.13 -4.93 -12.70
N PHE A 69 -6.34 -4.89 -12.14
CA PHE A 69 -6.66 -5.15 -10.74
C PHE A 69 -8.02 -5.85 -10.71
N LEU A 70 -8.07 -7.08 -10.19
CA LEU A 70 -9.23 -7.98 -10.28
C LEU A 70 -9.76 -8.13 -11.72
N GLY A 71 -8.85 -8.16 -12.70
CA GLY A 71 -9.18 -8.28 -14.12
C GLY A 71 -9.71 -7.02 -14.79
N GLN A 72 -9.79 -5.89 -14.08
CA GLN A 72 -10.27 -4.61 -14.59
C GLN A 72 -9.14 -3.56 -14.60
N PRO A 73 -9.13 -2.61 -15.55
CA PRO A 73 -8.11 -1.56 -15.57
C PRO A 73 -8.31 -0.63 -14.36
N ALA A 74 -7.28 -0.44 -13.53
CA ALA A 74 -7.31 0.44 -12.37
C ALA A 74 -6.10 1.37 -12.33
N SER A 75 -6.32 2.65 -11.99
CA SER A 75 -5.24 3.60 -11.77
C SER A 75 -4.57 3.34 -10.42
N THR A 76 -3.32 2.89 -10.46
CA THR A 76 -2.61 2.37 -9.29
C THR A 76 -1.46 3.29 -8.88
N PRO A 77 -1.29 3.62 -7.59
CA PRO A 77 -0.17 4.42 -7.11
C PRO A 77 1.15 3.69 -7.40
N TYR A 78 2.01 4.28 -8.23
CA TYR A 78 3.31 3.69 -8.55
C TYR A 78 4.46 4.23 -7.69
N GLY A 79 4.26 5.38 -7.03
CA GLY A 79 5.28 6.08 -6.26
C GLY A 79 6.02 5.20 -5.24
N PRO A 80 5.31 4.38 -4.43
CA PRO A 80 5.92 3.45 -3.50
C PRO A 80 6.82 2.41 -4.19
N VAL A 81 6.35 1.81 -5.28
CA VAL A 81 7.08 0.80 -6.06
C VAL A 81 8.33 1.43 -6.68
N LYS A 82 8.18 2.60 -7.30
CA LYS A 82 9.29 3.36 -7.89
C LYS A 82 10.33 3.78 -6.85
N LEU A 83 9.89 4.18 -5.67
CA LEU A 83 10.79 4.56 -4.58
C LEU A 83 11.58 3.34 -4.10
N ALA A 84 10.93 2.21 -3.85
CA ALA A 84 11.58 0.98 -3.45
C ALA A 84 12.61 0.51 -4.51
N MET A 85 12.25 0.57 -5.80
CA MET A 85 13.19 0.25 -6.88
C MET A 85 14.43 1.15 -6.86
N LYS A 86 14.23 2.47 -6.77
CA LYS A 86 15.31 3.45 -6.75
C LYS A 86 16.24 3.31 -5.54
N MET A 87 15.66 3.00 -4.38
CA MET A 87 16.39 2.83 -3.12
C MET A 87 16.92 1.40 -2.94
N ARG A 88 16.61 0.49 -3.88
CA ARG A 88 16.83 -0.95 -3.76
C ARG A 88 16.32 -1.51 -2.43
N SER A 89 15.18 -1.02 -1.98
CA SER A 89 14.52 -1.46 -0.75
C SER A 89 13.60 -2.64 -1.04
N PRO A 90 13.61 -3.69 -0.20
CA PRO A 90 12.64 -4.78 -0.27
C PRO A 90 11.19 -4.29 -0.21
N ILE A 91 10.32 -4.90 -1.03
CA ILE A 91 8.86 -4.76 -0.87
C ILE A 91 8.33 -6.07 -0.34
N VAL A 92 7.75 -6.06 0.86
CA VAL A 92 7.12 -7.22 1.50
C VAL A 92 5.60 -7.03 1.46
N PRO A 93 4.86 -7.80 0.64
CA PRO A 93 3.40 -7.79 0.69
C PRO A 93 2.90 -8.29 2.05
N LEU A 94 1.93 -7.56 2.61
CA LEU A 94 1.34 -7.86 3.91
C LEU A 94 -0.18 -7.83 3.81
N PHE A 95 -0.81 -8.85 4.38
CA PHE A 95 -2.26 -8.97 4.44
C PHE A 95 -2.72 -9.22 5.88
N ILE A 96 -3.87 -8.67 6.23
CA ILE A 96 -4.54 -8.90 7.52
C ILE A 96 -5.90 -9.52 7.22
N VAL A 97 -6.13 -10.73 7.71
CA VAL A 97 -7.39 -11.45 7.53
C VAL A 97 -8.03 -11.67 8.88
N ARG A 98 -9.26 -11.22 9.05
CA ARG A 98 -10.08 -11.47 10.23
C ARG A 98 -10.51 -12.93 10.25
N ARG A 99 -10.33 -13.59 11.39
CA ARG A 99 -10.78 -14.97 11.62
C ARG A 99 -12.30 -15.01 11.73
N LYS A 100 -12.87 -16.21 11.56
CA LYS A 100 -14.32 -16.46 11.64
C LYS A 100 -14.94 -16.11 13.00
N ASP A 101 -14.14 -16.04 14.06
CA ASP A 101 -14.59 -15.61 15.38
C ASP A 101 -14.83 -14.10 15.50
N ASN A 102 -14.49 -13.32 14.46
CA ASN A 102 -14.61 -11.87 14.37
C ASN A 102 -13.79 -11.06 15.38
N ILE A 103 -12.96 -11.70 16.19
CA ILE A 103 -12.17 -11.06 17.24
C ILE A 103 -10.69 -11.07 16.84
N HIS A 104 -10.21 -12.20 16.32
CA HIS A 104 -8.80 -12.39 16.01
C HIS A 104 -8.50 -12.09 14.54
N HIS A 105 -7.24 -11.73 14.29
CA HIS A 105 -6.73 -11.44 12.95
C HIS A 105 -5.43 -12.20 12.73
N ASP A 106 -5.27 -12.76 11.52
CA ASP A 106 -4.05 -13.36 11.05
C ASP A 106 -3.30 -12.37 10.16
N LEU A 107 -2.00 -12.20 10.43
CA LEU A 107 -1.10 -11.42 9.60
C LEU A 107 -0.31 -12.35 8.71
N TYR A 108 -0.36 -12.10 7.41
CA TYR A 108 0.38 -12.84 6.41
C TYR A 108 1.43 -11.94 5.79
N PHE A 109 2.70 -12.31 5.97
CA PHE A 109 3.84 -11.69 5.32
C PHE A 109 4.26 -12.62 4.19
N LEU A 110 4.28 -12.12 2.97
CA LEU A 110 4.78 -12.89 1.82
C LEU A 110 6.30 -12.69 1.68
N PRO A 111 7.00 -13.56 0.92
CA PRO A 111 8.35 -13.26 0.47
C PRO A 111 8.40 -11.89 -0.20
N SER A 112 9.54 -11.23 -0.08
CA SER A 112 9.71 -9.94 -0.74
C SER A 112 9.66 -10.10 -2.26
N LEU A 113 9.30 -9.01 -2.96
CA LEU A 113 9.11 -9.08 -4.40
C LEU A 113 10.42 -9.38 -5.14
N GLU A 114 11.56 -8.92 -4.64
CA GLU A 114 12.88 -9.23 -5.20
C GLU A 114 13.33 -10.68 -4.99
N GLU A 115 12.84 -11.36 -3.94
CA GLU A 115 13.03 -12.81 -3.78
C GLU A 115 12.16 -13.59 -4.79
N SER A 116 10.99 -13.04 -5.12
CA SER A 116 10.02 -13.67 -6.03
C SER A 116 10.33 -13.39 -7.51
N VAL A 117 11.04 -12.29 -7.81
CA VAL A 117 11.31 -11.80 -9.18
C VAL A 117 12.78 -11.38 -9.30
N LYS A 118 13.56 -12.17 -10.04
CA LYS A 118 15.02 -12.06 -10.16
C LYS A 118 15.53 -10.68 -10.62
N ASP A 119 14.75 -9.99 -11.45
CA ASP A 119 15.08 -8.69 -12.06
C ASP A 119 14.23 -7.54 -11.50
N PHE A 120 13.61 -7.71 -10.33
CA PHE A 120 12.64 -6.76 -9.77
C PHE A 120 13.10 -5.29 -9.83
N TYR A 121 14.37 -4.99 -9.50
CA TYR A 121 14.87 -3.62 -9.47
C TYR A 121 15.09 -2.99 -10.85
N ASP A 122 15.28 -3.82 -11.89
CA ASP A 122 15.68 -3.39 -13.24
C ASP A 122 14.55 -3.60 -14.27
N ARG A 123 13.47 -4.27 -13.87
CA ARG A 123 12.25 -4.51 -14.64
C ARG A 123 11.48 -3.21 -14.92
N PRO A 124 10.71 -3.11 -16.03
CA PRO A 124 9.82 -1.96 -16.24
C PRO A 124 8.88 -1.72 -15.06
N LEU A 125 8.76 -0.46 -14.64
CA LEU A 125 7.98 -0.08 -13.45
C LEU A 125 6.53 -0.54 -13.54
N GLU A 126 5.93 -0.44 -14.72
CA GLU A 126 4.57 -0.85 -15.02
C GLU A 126 4.35 -2.34 -14.74
N GLU A 127 5.34 -3.18 -15.01
CA GLU A 127 5.25 -4.62 -14.75
C GLU A 127 5.30 -4.92 -13.24
N ASN A 128 6.09 -4.18 -12.47
CA ASN A 128 6.13 -4.31 -11.02
C ASN A 128 4.85 -3.78 -10.35
N VAL A 129 4.26 -2.71 -10.88
CA VAL A 129 2.95 -2.22 -10.42
C VAL A 129 1.88 -3.27 -10.71
N ARG A 130 1.87 -3.86 -11.91
CA ARG A 130 0.98 -4.96 -12.25
C ARG A 130 1.18 -6.17 -11.33
N LEU A 131 2.43 -6.57 -11.07
CA LEU A 131 2.74 -7.65 -10.12
C LEU A 131 2.12 -7.39 -8.74
N CYS A 132 2.27 -6.17 -8.21
CA CYS A 132 1.66 -5.83 -6.93
C CYS A 132 0.14 -5.96 -6.97
N ASN A 133 -0.50 -5.49 -8.05
CA ASN A 133 -1.94 -5.64 -8.23
C ASN A 133 -2.38 -7.10 -8.37
N ASP A 134 -1.61 -7.94 -9.05
CA ASP A 134 -1.93 -9.37 -9.22
C ASP A 134 -1.91 -10.07 -7.85
N ILE A 135 -0.92 -9.76 -7.00
CA ILE A 135 -0.84 -10.29 -5.62
C ILE A 135 -2.03 -9.79 -4.78
N LEU A 136 -2.35 -8.50 -4.84
CA LEU A 136 -3.53 -7.95 -4.15
C LEU A 136 -4.82 -8.63 -4.65
N SER A 137 -4.95 -8.83 -5.96
CA SER A 137 -6.12 -9.42 -6.60
C SER A 137 -6.34 -10.87 -6.18
N ASP A 138 -5.26 -11.66 -6.09
CA ASP A 138 -5.32 -13.04 -5.60
C ASP A 138 -5.79 -13.09 -4.14
N TRP A 139 -5.24 -12.23 -3.27
CA TRP A 139 -5.65 -12.17 -1.86
C TRP A 139 -7.08 -11.69 -1.67
N ILE A 140 -7.49 -10.65 -2.38
CA ILE A 140 -8.87 -10.16 -2.35
C ILE A 140 -9.82 -11.24 -2.87
N SER A 141 -9.46 -11.98 -3.91
CA SER A 141 -10.31 -13.07 -4.44
C SER A 141 -10.46 -14.23 -3.46
N ARG A 142 -9.48 -14.48 -2.58
CA ARG A 142 -9.56 -15.48 -1.51
C ARG A 142 -10.41 -15.04 -0.32
N HIS A 143 -10.45 -13.73 -0.05
CA HIS A 143 -11.18 -13.12 1.07
C HIS A 143 -12.04 -11.93 0.61
N PRO A 144 -12.96 -12.12 -0.35
CA PRO A 144 -13.67 -11.02 -0.97
C PRO A 144 -14.52 -10.27 0.05
N GLU A 145 -15.05 -10.94 1.07
CA GLU A 145 -15.88 -10.32 2.10
C GLU A 145 -15.15 -9.30 2.99
N GLN A 146 -13.81 -9.26 2.97
CA GLN A 146 -13.01 -8.43 3.87
C GLN A 146 -12.37 -7.21 3.22
N TRP A 147 -12.50 -7.06 1.90
CA TRP A 147 -12.00 -5.88 1.21
C TRP A 147 -13.02 -4.74 1.24
N LEU A 148 -12.53 -3.49 1.24
CA LEU A 148 -13.35 -2.29 1.36
C LEU A 148 -14.02 -1.95 0.01
N TRP A 149 -15.00 -2.75 -0.41
CA TRP A 149 -15.74 -2.57 -1.69
C TRP A 149 -16.44 -1.21 -1.83
N LEU A 150 -16.70 -0.52 -0.71
CA LEU A 150 -17.31 0.81 -0.69
C LEU A 150 -16.35 1.90 -1.21
N TYR A 151 -15.05 1.60 -1.31
CA TYR A 151 -14.09 2.53 -1.89
C TYR A 151 -14.16 2.46 -3.43
N PRO A 152 -14.31 3.59 -4.15
CA PRO A 152 -14.49 3.59 -5.59
C PRO A 152 -13.17 3.38 -6.33
N ARG A 153 -12.61 2.16 -6.24
CA ARG A 153 -11.28 1.78 -6.74
C ARG A 153 -11.06 2.08 -8.23
N TRP A 154 -12.12 2.03 -9.03
CA TRP A 154 -12.10 2.15 -10.49
C TRP A 154 -12.71 3.47 -11.00
N ALA A 155 -12.99 4.45 -10.14
CA ALA A 155 -13.65 5.70 -10.55
C ALA A 155 -12.92 6.39 -11.71
N SER A 156 -11.59 6.44 -11.68
CA SER A 156 -10.78 7.09 -12.72
C SER A 156 -10.68 6.33 -14.05
N THR A 157 -11.03 5.05 -14.10
CA THR A 157 -10.84 4.19 -15.29
C THR A 157 -12.14 3.69 -15.89
N LEU A 158 -13.10 3.32 -15.06
CA LEU A 158 -14.40 2.78 -15.49
C LEU A 158 -15.56 3.75 -15.22
N GLY A 159 -15.29 4.88 -14.57
CA GLY A 159 -16.30 5.80 -14.07
C GLY A 159 -16.95 5.31 -12.77
N ASP A 160 -17.80 6.16 -12.18
CA ASP A 160 -18.72 5.75 -11.12
C ASP A 160 -19.83 4.90 -11.78
N ARG A 161 -19.82 3.58 -11.53
CA ARG A 161 -20.92 2.68 -11.90
C ARG A 161 -21.79 2.39 -10.70
#